data_AF-A0A4V4H5Y3-F1
#
_entry.id   AF-A0A4V4H5Y3-F1
#
_cell.length_a   1.000
_cell.length_b   1.000
_cell.length_c   1.000
_cell.angle_alpha   90.00
_cell.angle_beta   90.00
_cell.angle_gamma   90.00
#
_symmetry.space_group_name_H-M   'P 1'
#
loop_
_entity.id
_entity.type
_entity.pdbx_description
1 polymer ?
#
loop_
_entity_poly.entity_id
_entity_poly.type
_entity_poly.pdbx_seq_one_letter_code
_entity_poly.pdbx_strand_id
1 'polypeptide(L)'
;MAMGNSEVVKVAECGCCGMWEECTVEYIGWVKERFGGVWVCGLCAEAIKDEQARLGVGVEAALLVHAKFRQNATVDPSVRIARSLLQFLKKMISSPAASPAKL
;
A
#
# COMPACT_ATOMS: atom_id res chain seq x y z
N MET A 1 27.60 -15.87 -35.90
CA MET A 1 27.36 -16.16 -34.48
C MET A 1 26.55 -14.99 -33.93
N ALA A 2 25.23 -15.09 -33.90
CA ALA A 2 24.39 -14.06 -33.28
C ALA A 2 24.36 -14.35 -31.79
N MET A 3 24.91 -13.45 -30.98
CA MET A 3 24.84 -13.51 -29.52
C MET A 3 23.38 -13.49 -29.11
N GLY A 4 22.90 -14.61 -28.55
CA GLY A 4 21.62 -14.65 -27.87
C GLY A 4 21.70 -13.70 -26.68
N ASN A 5 20.95 -12.61 -26.73
CA ASN A 5 20.66 -11.80 -25.56
C ASN A 5 19.77 -12.64 -24.66
N SER A 6 20.37 -13.50 -23.83
CA SER A 6 19.65 -14.22 -22.79
C SER A 6 19.28 -13.19 -21.72
N GLU A 7 18.15 -12.51 -21.91
CA GLU A 7 17.59 -11.63 -20.89
C GLU A 7 17.50 -12.41 -19.58
N VAL A 8 18.21 -11.94 -18.56
CA VAL A 8 18.20 -12.59 -17.26
C VAL A 8 16.85 -12.28 -16.62
N VAL A 9 15.97 -13.28 -16.59
CA VAL A 9 14.66 -13.21 -15.94
C VAL A 9 14.81 -13.62 -14.47
N LYS A 10 14.10 -12.94 -13.57
CA LYS A 10 13.97 -13.28 -12.16
C LYS A 10 12.51 -13.23 -11.74
N VAL A 11 12.16 -14.09 -10.78
CA VAL A 11 10.88 -13.97 -10.06
C VAL A 11 11.08 -12.98 -8.93
N ALA A 12 10.23 -11.95 -8.86
CA ALA A 12 10.30 -10.91 -7.85
C ALA A 12 8.94 -10.71 -7.15
N GLU A 13 8.96 -10.66 -5.83
CA GLU A 13 7.79 -10.38 -5.01
C GLU A 13 7.54 -8.88 -4.88
N CYS A 14 6.34 -8.43 -5.22
CA CYS A 14 5.93 -7.04 -5.12
C CYS A 14 5.89 -6.58 -3.65
N GLY A 15 6.60 -5.48 -3.35
CA GLY A 15 6.65 -4.91 -1.99
C GLY A 15 5.33 -4.34 -1.48
N CYS A 16 4.34 -4.14 -2.35
CA CYS A 16 3.02 -3.64 -1.97
C CYS A 16 1.99 -4.75 -1.70
N CYS A 17 2.02 -5.83 -2.48
CA CYS A 17 0.93 -6.80 -2.53
C CYS A 17 1.33 -8.25 -2.28
N GLY A 18 2.63 -8.58 -2.26
CA GLY A 18 3.12 -9.95 -2.11
C GLY A 18 2.91 -10.83 -3.34
N MET A 19 2.40 -10.28 -4.46
CA MET A 19 2.30 -11.03 -5.72
C MET A 19 3.68 -11.20 -6.35
N TRP A 20 3.93 -12.37 -6.91
CA TRP A 20 5.17 -12.71 -7.60
C TRP A 20 5.01 -12.52 -9.12
N GLU A 21 5.99 -11.90 -9.76
CA GLU A 21 6.04 -11.73 -11.22
C GLU A 21 7.40 -12.14 -11.76
N GLU A 22 7.42 -12.76 -12.95
CA GLU A 22 8.62 -13.01 -13.73
C GLU A 22 8.97 -11.76 -14.54
N CYS A 23 10.16 -11.21 -14.33
CA CYS A 23 10.58 -9.95 -14.96
C CYS A 23 12.07 -9.98 -15.30
N THR A 24 12.46 -9.23 -16.32
CA THR A 24 13.89 -9.02 -16.61
C THR A 24 14.54 -8.20 -15.50
N VAL A 25 15.81 -8.46 -15.22
CA VAL A 25 16.58 -7.69 -14.21
C VAL A 25 16.59 -6.20 -14.53
N GLU A 26 16.66 -5.85 -15.82
CA GLU A 26 16.63 -4.47 -16.30
C GLU A 26 15.29 -3.79 -15.98
N TYR A 27 14.17 -4.47 -16.24
CA TYR A 27 12.85 -3.94 -15.93
C TYR A 27 12.66 -3.76 -14.42
N ILE A 28 13.12 -4.71 -13.61
CA ILE A 28 13.10 -4.58 -12.14
C ILE A 28 13.88 -3.34 -11.68
N GLY A 29 15.05 -3.09 -12.27
CA GLY A 29 15.87 -1.91 -11.98
C GLY A 29 15.14 -0.61 -12.30
N TRP A 30 14.57 -0.51 -13.49
CA TRP A 30 13.81 0.66 -13.93
C TRP A 30 12.59 0.96 -13.05
N VAL A 31 11.84 -0.08 -12.67
CA VAL A 31 10.70 0.08 -11.75
C VAL A 31 11.17 0.56 -10.38
N LYS A 32 12.24 -0.02 -9.82
CA LYS A 32 12.79 0.42 -8.53
C LYS A 32 13.21 1.88 -8.56
N GLU A 33 13.87 2.34 -9.62
CA GLU A 33 14.24 3.75 -9.77
C GLU A 33 13.01 4.68 -9.75
N ARG A 34 11.92 4.24 -10.37
CA ARG A 34 10.67 5.01 -10.44
C ARG A 34 9.88 5.05 -9.13
N PHE A 35 9.97 4.00 -8.30
CA PHE A 35 9.13 3.80 -7.11
C PHE A 35 9.94 3.70 -5.81
N GLY A 36 10.87 4.63 -5.58
CA GLY A 36 11.53 4.76 -4.28
C GLY A 36 12.46 3.60 -3.89
N GLY A 37 12.99 2.89 -4.89
CA GLY A 37 13.83 1.70 -4.70
C GLY A 37 13.04 0.40 -4.47
N VAL A 38 11.71 0.46 -4.47
CA VAL A 38 10.84 -0.70 -4.23
C VAL A 38 10.40 -1.31 -5.55
N TRP A 39 10.50 -2.64 -5.66
CA TRP A 39 9.88 -3.35 -6.76
C TRP A 39 8.37 -3.44 -6.52
N VAL A 40 7.59 -3.00 -7.52
CA VAL A 40 6.12 -3.09 -7.51
C VAL A 40 5.65 -3.81 -8.76
N CYS A 41 4.64 -4.66 -8.62
CA CYS A 41 4.04 -5.36 -9.76
C CYS A 41 3.32 -4.39 -10.71
N GLY A 42 3.05 -4.84 -11.94
CA GLY A 42 2.40 -4.00 -12.96
C GLY A 42 1.08 -3.38 -12.49
N LEU A 43 0.26 -4.13 -11.75
CA LEU A 43 -1.01 -3.62 -11.22
C LEU A 43 -0.84 -2.57 -10.10
N CYS A 44 0.12 -2.77 -9.20
CA CYS A 44 0.42 -1.78 -8.17
C CYS A 44 1.06 -0.53 -8.78
N ALA A 45 1.86 -0.67 -9.84
CA ALA A 45 2.44 0.47 -10.56
C ALA A 45 1.35 1.37 -11.15
N GLU A 46 0.31 0.82 -11.78
CA GLU A 46 -0.82 1.62 -12.30
C GLU A 46 -1.63 2.25 -11.16
N ALA A 47 -1.92 1.51 -10.08
CA ALA A 47 -2.64 2.06 -8.94
C ALA A 47 -1.89 3.25 -8.31
N ILE A 48 -0.57 3.16 -8.14
CA ILE A 48 0.27 4.25 -7.61
C ILE A 48 0.25 5.46 -8.54
N LYS A 49 0.31 5.27 -9.86
CA LYS A 49 0.17 6.38 -10.81
C LYS A 49 -1.19 7.06 -10.70
N ASP A 50 -2.27 6.30 -10.53
CA ASP A 50 -3.61 6.84 -10.30
C ASP A 50 -3.68 7.61 -8.97
N GLU A 51 -3.05 7.12 -7.91
CA GLU A 51 -2.98 7.82 -6.62
C GLU A 51 -2.17 9.11 -6.71
N GLN A 52 -1.07 9.13 -7.47
CA GLN A 52 -0.33 10.36 -7.78
C GLN A 52 -1.21 11.37 -8.50
N ALA A 53 -1.90 10.95 -9.56
CA ALA A 53 -2.77 11.83 -10.35
C ALA A 53 -3.96 12.35 -9.52
N ARG A 54 -4.60 11.49 -8.73
CA ARG A 54 -5.76 11.83 -7.91
C ARG A 54 -5.43 12.78 -6.76
N LEU A 55 -4.23 12.69 -6.19
CA LEU A 55 -3.82 13.48 -5.02
C LEU A 55 -2.90 14.65 -5.38
N GLY A 56 -2.31 14.67 -6.57
CA GLY A 56 -1.32 15.67 -6.95
C GLY A 56 -0.02 15.57 -6.13
N VAL A 57 0.39 14.35 -5.77
CA VAL A 57 1.56 14.11 -4.89
C VAL A 57 2.69 13.36 -5.61
N GLY A 58 3.90 13.47 -5.05
CA GLY A 58 5.06 12.71 -5.50
C GLY A 58 4.91 11.20 -5.30
N VAL A 59 5.76 10.43 -5.97
CA VAL A 59 5.67 8.95 -6.01
C VAL A 59 5.76 8.31 -4.63
N GLU A 60 6.65 8.80 -3.77
CA GLU A 60 6.80 8.30 -2.40
C GLU A 60 5.50 8.44 -1.58
N ALA A 61 4.83 9.59 -1.70
CA ALA A 61 3.59 9.84 -0.98
C ALA A 61 2.44 8.98 -1.53
N ALA A 62 2.37 8.81 -2.85
CA ALA A 62 1.39 7.92 -3.47
C ALA A 62 1.61 6.46 -3.10
N LEU A 63 2.86 6.00 -3.10
CA LEU A 63 3.25 4.65 -2.67
C LEU A 63 2.83 4.39 -1.21
N LEU A 64 3.05 5.35 -0.31
CA LEU A 64 2.62 5.24 1.08
C LEU A 64 1.09 5.13 1.21
N VAL A 65 0.35 5.92 0.43
CA VAL A 65 -1.12 5.86 0.38
C VAL A 65 -1.57 4.47 -0.09
N HIS A 66 -0.97 3.96 -1.17
CA HIS A 66 -1.27 2.64 -1.70
C HIS A 66 -1.00 1.53 -0.67
N ALA A 67 0.19 1.55 -0.06
CA ALA A 67 0.60 0.56 0.93
C ALA A 67 -0.37 0.53 2.12
N LYS A 68 -0.83 1.70 2.58
CA LYS A 68 -1.82 1.80 3.65
C LYS A 68 -3.19 1.27 3.24
N PHE A 69 -3.62 1.53 2.01
CA PHE A 69 -4.86 0.95 1.46
C PHE A 69 -4.77 -0.58 1.43
N ARG A 70 -3.68 -1.13 0.88
CA ARG A 70 -3.43 -2.58 0.81
C ARG A 70 -3.43 -3.21 2.20
N GLN A 71 -2.70 -2.64 3.16
CA GLN A 71 -2.66 -3.12 4.54
C GLN A 71 -4.08 -3.19 5.15
N ASN A 72 -4.90 -2.17 4.92
CA ASN A 72 -6.28 -2.14 5.43
C ASN A 72 -7.20 -3.14 4.72
N ALA A 73 -6.95 -3.45 3.44
CA ALA A 73 -7.70 -4.45 2.68
C ALA A 73 -7.36 -5.88 3.10
N THR A 74 -6.13 -6.14 3.54
CA THR A 74 -5.67 -7.47 3.98
C THR A 74 -5.95 -7.76 5.45
N VAL A 75 -6.28 -6.76 6.27
CA VAL A 75 -6.65 -7.00 7.68
C VAL A 75 -7.98 -7.75 7.74
N ASP A 76 -7.99 -8.86 8.48
CA ASP A 76 -9.20 -9.60 8.81
C ASP A 76 -10.34 -8.63 9.23
N PRO A 77 -11.53 -8.71 8.61
CA PRO A 77 -12.63 -7.80 8.90
C PRO A 77 -12.98 -7.73 10.40
N SER A 78 -12.87 -8.83 11.12
CA SER A 78 -13.11 -8.92 12.57
C SER A 78 -12.10 -8.11 13.37
N VAL A 79 -10.82 -8.11 12.97
CA VAL A 79 -9.77 -7.27 13.60
C VAL A 79 -10.05 -5.78 13.36
N ARG A 80 -10.52 -5.41 12.16
CA ARG A 80 -10.93 -4.03 11.85
C ARG A 80 -12.13 -3.62 12.72
N ILE A 81 -13.14 -4.48 12.84
CA ILE A 81 -14.32 -4.23 13.68
C ILE A 81 -13.92 -4.11 15.15
N ALA A 82 -13.13 -5.05 15.68
CA ALA A 82 -12.66 -5.03 17.06
C ALA A 82 -11.90 -3.74 17.37
N ARG A 83 -11.03 -3.28 16.47
CA ARG A 83 -10.32 -1.99 16.62
C ARG A 83 -11.29 -0.80 16.68
N SER A 84 -12.29 -0.77 15.81
CA SER A 84 -13.33 0.27 15.81
C SER A 84 -14.15 0.26 17.11
N LEU A 85 -14.55 -0.91 17.59
CA LEU A 85 -15.28 -1.07 18.86
C LEU A 85 -14.44 -0.59 20.05
N LEU A 86 -13.16 -0.96 20.10
CA LEU A 86 -12.24 -0.49 21.14
C LEU A 86 -12.06 1.03 21.12
N GLN A 87 -11.95 1.65 19.95
CA GLN A 87 -11.87 3.11 19.84
C GLN A 87 -13.16 3.79 20.29
N PHE A 88 -14.32 3.21 19.96
CA PHE A 88 -15.61 3.70 20.39
C PHE A 88 -15.76 3.63 21.92
N LEU A 89 -15.45 2.47 22.52
CA LEU A 89 -15.45 2.28 23.97
C LEU A 89 -14.51 3.25 24.69
N LYS A 90 -13.29 3.43 24.17
CA LYS A 90 -12.33 4.41 24.70
C LYS A 90 -12.90 5.83 24.69
N LYS A 91 -13.52 6.25 23.58
CA LYS A 91 -14.17 7.57 23.50
C LYS A 91 -15.30 7.73 24.50
N MET A 92 -16.13 6.70 24.71
CA MET A 92 -17.20 6.76 25.71
C MET A 92 -16.65 6.90 27.13
N ILE A 93 -15.61 6.15 27.47
CA ILE A 93 -14.96 6.21 28.80
C ILE A 93 -14.26 7.54 29.03
N SER A 94 -13.65 8.12 27.97
CA SER A 94 -12.95 9.41 28.05
C SER A 94 -13.88 10.63 27.95
N SER A 95 -15.16 10.44 27.63
CA SER A 95 -16.13 11.54 27.59
C SER A 95 -16.56 11.87 29.02
N PRO A 96 -16.44 13.13 29.49
CA PRO A 96 -16.94 13.50 30.80
C PRO A 96 -18.45 13.27 30.85
N ALA A 97 -18.95 12.70 31.94
CA ALA A 97 -20.38 12.52 32.17
C ALA A 97 -21.07 13.88 32.02
N ALA A 98 -22.01 13.98 31.08
CA ALA A 98 -22.78 15.20 30.89
C ALA A 98 -23.46 15.55 32.22
N SER A 99 -23.13 16.73 32.77
CA SER A 99 -23.78 17.28 33.95
C SER A 99 -25.29 17.34 33.70
N PRO A 100 -26.15 16.91 34.64
CA PRO A 100 -27.58 17.02 34.45
C PRO A 100 -27.94 18.51 34.32
N ALA A 101 -28.62 18.86 33.23
CA ALA A 101 -29.19 20.19 33.05
C ALA A 101 -30.17 20.45 34.19
N LYS A 102 -29.90 21.47 35.01
CA LYS A 102 -30.84 21.93 36.02
C LYS A 102 -32.03 22.56 35.29
N LEU A 103 -33.22 21.98 35.50
CA LEU A 103 -34.51 22.64 35.25
C LEU A 103 -34.75 23.69 36.34
#